data_AF-A0A1Y2AQP2-F1
#
_entry.id   AF-A0A1Y2AQP2-F1
#
_cell.length_a   1.000
_cell.length_b   1.000
_cell.length_c   1.000
_cell.angle_alpha   90.00
_cell.angle_beta   90.00
_cell.angle_gamma   90.00
#
_symmetry.space_group_name_H-M   'P 1'
#
loop_
_entity.id
_entity.type
_entity.pdbx_description
1 polymer ?
#
loop_
_entity_poly.entity_id
_entity_poly.type
_entity_poly.pdbx_seq_one_letter_code
_entity_poly.pdbx_strand_id
1 'polypeptide(L)'
;MWGVKANDDSDVDGIMVYYPIYGGRQDQYLQSVVSPHKDVEGLNHQFLFNLYHNIRFINPTTLRPPPASHLPTPLPSKSTGATPSSDPTPPGTVKSVLPCTPLAIVKVLEHIGVYNSLLAYGDRARGKVITVINRSEVVGRPLAALLANDGARVLSVDVDSIVEFSKRPTTSSTPTSKYNPHHVSTPLDPSFKLEDCLKISDVVISAVPVASYKVPTSALKDGCICVNVAGEKNFEADVRERASIYVPSVGVMTIAMLQRNLLRLCTYRDVEKQLSESPF
;
A
#
# COMPACT_ATOMS: atom_id res chain seq x y z
N MET A 1 28.41 2.00 0.08
CA MET A 1 27.70 3.30 0.10
C MET A 1 27.34 3.69 -1.34
N TRP A 2 26.47 2.90 -2.00
CA TRP A 2 26.15 3.07 -3.43
C TRP A 2 24.83 3.82 -3.65
N GLY A 3 23.80 3.59 -2.81
CA GLY A 3 22.51 4.27 -2.92
C GLY A 3 22.57 5.79 -2.68
N VAL A 4 23.52 6.26 -1.87
CA VAL A 4 23.71 7.70 -1.61
C VAL A 4 24.21 8.44 -2.86
N LYS A 5 25.07 7.83 -3.68
CA LYS A 5 25.59 8.48 -4.89
C LYS A 5 24.52 8.67 -5.96
N ALA A 6 23.66 7.67 -6.16
CA ALA A 6 22.56 7.74 -7.14
C ALA A 6 21.49 8.77 -6.76
N ASN A 7 21.32 9.05 -5.46
CA ASN A 7 20.41 10.12 -5.01
C ASN A 7 20.84 11.49 -5.54
N ASP A 8 22.15 11.78 -5.55
CA ASP A 8 22.71 13.08 -5.92
C ASP A 8 22.98 13.22 -7.43
N ASP A 9 22.93 12.13 -8.19
CA ASP A 9 23.21 12.11 -9.63
C ASP A 9 22.06 12.70 -10.45
N SER A 10 22.28 13.80 -11.18
CA SER A 10 21.23 14.46 -11.97
C SER A 10 20.71 13.63 -13.15
N ASP A 11 21.51 12.66 -13.63
CA ASP A 11 21.17 11.81 -14.78
C ASP A 11 20.31 10.60 -14.37
N VAL A 12 20.13 10.40 -13.06
CA VAL A 12 19.28 9.33 -12.49
C VAL A 12 17.92 9.89 -12.09
N ASP A 13 16.88 9.51 -12.82
CA ASP A 13 15.49 9.93 -12.54
C ASP A 13 14.76 9.05 -11.52
N GLY A 14 15.21 7.80 -11.32
CA GLY A 14 14.56 6.85 -10.44
C GLY A 14 15.48 5.72 -9.97
N ILE A 15 15.23 5.22 -8.77
CA ILE A 15 16.03 4.21 -8.08
C ILE A 15 15.09 3.11 -7.57
N MET A 16 15.42 1.86 -7.89
CA MET A 16 14.81 0.66 -7.32
C MET A 16 15.88 -0.19 -6.64
N VAL A 17 15.48 -0.98 -5.66
CA VAL A 17 16.36 -1.87 -4.92
C VAL A 17 15.75 -3.27 -4.86
N TYR A 18 16.47 -4.28 -5.33
CA TYR A 18 16.01 -5.67 -5.26
C TYR A 18 16.22 -6.23 -3.85
N TYR A 19 15.12 -6.42 -3.13
CA TYR A 19 15.08 -7.02 -1.80
C TYR A 19 14.82 -8.54 -1.86
N PRO A 20 15.22 -9.31 -0.83
CA PRO A 20 16.00 -8.88 0.34
C PRO A 20 17.49 -8.72 0.01
N ILE A 21 18.16 -7.75 0.63
CA ILE A 21 19.63 -7.60 0.55
C ILE A 21 20.28 -8.20 1.79
N TYR A 22 19.90 -7.71 2.96
CA TYR A 22 20.37 -8.19 4.25
C TYR A 22 19.25 -8.84 5.07
N GLY A 23 17.99 -8.51 4.76
CA GLY A 23 16.83 -8.91 5.53
C GLY A 23 16.59 -8.04 6.77
N GLY A 24 15.34 -8.04 7.25
CA GLY A 24 14.96 -7.37 8.50
C GLY A 24 15.11 -5.85 8.47
N ARG A 25 15.63 -5.28 9.57
CA ARG A 25 15.68 -3.82 9.80
C ARG A 25 16.65 -3.07 8.89
N GLN A 26 17.69 -3.73 8.39
CA GLN A 26 18.67 -3.10 7.50
C GLN A 26 18.05 -2.78 6.15
N ASP A 27 17.22 -3.67 5.62
CA ASP A 27 16.49 -3.43 4.37
C ASP A 27 15.48 -2.27 4.53
N GLN A 28 14.79 -2.18 5.68
CA GLN A 28 13.91 -1.04 6.01
C GLN A 28 14.67 0.29 6.10
N TYR A 29 15.89 0.26 6.63
CA TYR A 29 16.76 1.44 6.63
C TYR A 29 17.14 1.83 5.20
N LEU A 30 17.54 0.87 4.36
CA LEU A 30 17.86 1.13 2.96
C LEU A 30 16.69 1.76 2.19
N GLN A 31 15.45 1.32 2.45
CA GLN A 31 14.24 1.92 1.86
C GLN A 31 14.11 3.41 2.21
N SER A 32 14.53 3.81 3.42
CA SER A 32 14.48 5.20 3.87
C SER A 32 15.65 6.05 3.38
N VAL A 33 16.75 5.43 2.91
CA VAL A 33 17.92 6.11 2.37
C VAL A 33 17.71 6.55 0.91
N VAL A 34 16.87 5.83 0.16
CA VAL A 34 16.51 6.25 -1.21
C VAL A 34 15.74 7.57 -1.15
N SER A 35 16.15 8.54 -1.96
CA SER A 35 15.51 9.85 -2.04
C SER A 35 14.02 9.68 -2.39
N PRO A 36 13.08 10.32 -1.66
CA PRO A 36 11.66 10.27 -2.00
C PRO A 36 11.37 10.75 -3.44
N HIS A 37 12.20 11.63 -4.00
CA HIS A 37 12.06 12.11 -5.38
C HIS A 37 12.50 11.10 -6.44
N LYS A 38 13.20 10.04 -6.04
CA LYS A 38 13.68 8.98 -6.94
C LYS A 38 13.17 7.58 -6.57
N ASP A 39 12.45 7.45 -5.46
CA ASP A 39 11.90 6.17 -5.00
C ASP A 39 10.69 5.75 -5.85
N VAL A 40 10.97 5.04 -6.95
CA VAL A 40 9.94 4.55 -7.88
C VAL A 40 9.11 3.41 -7.27
N GLU A 41 9.62 2.75 -6.23
CA GLU A 41 8.90 1.69 -5.54
C GLU A 41 7.89 2.23 -4.53
N GLY A 42 8.11 3.43 -4.01
CA GLY A 42 7.26 4.08 -3.02
C GLY A 42 7.42 3.49 -1.61
N LEU A 43 8.58 2.92 -1.30
CA LEU A 43 8.90 2.28 -0.02
C LEU A 43 9.46 3.25 1.02
N ASN A 44 9.78 4.49 0.63
CA ASN A 44 10.21 5.52 1.56
C ASN A 44 9.13 5.74 2.64
N HIS A 45 9.58 5.87 3.89
CA HIS A 45 8.71 6.02 5.06
C HIS A 45 7.67 7.15 4.91
N GLN A 46 7.97 8.22 4.17
CA GLN A 46 7.03 9.31 3.92
C GLN A 46 5.82 8.85 3.10
N PHE A 47 6.03 8.03 2.06
CA PHE A 47 4.94 7.51 1.23
C PHE A 47 4.10 6.46 1.98
N LEU A 48 4.75 5.60 2.77
CA LEU A 48 4.07 4.66 3.64
C LEU A 48 3.23 5.38 4.71
N PHE A 49 3.80 6.43 5.33
CA PHE A 49 3.08 7.28 6.27
C PHE A 49 1.84 7.90 5.61
N ASN A 50 1.99 8.48 4.42
CA ASN A 50 0.89 9.06 3.67
C ASN A 50 -0.20 8.03 3.37
N LEU A 51 0.17 6.81 2.99
CA LEU A 51 -0.77 5.71 2.74
C LEU A 51 -1.58 5.38 3.99
N TYR A 52 -0.92 5.16 5.14
CA TYR A 52 -1.61 4.80 6.38
C TYR A 52 -2.55 5.89 6.88
N HIS A 53 -2.23 7.16 6.61
CA HIS A 53 -3.02 8.33 6.94
C HIS A 53 -3.92 8.81 5.79
N ASN A 54 -4.08 8.02 4.71
CA ASN A 54 -4.88 8.38 3.54
C ASN A 54 -4.62 9.82 3.03
N ILE A 55 -3.35 10.27 3.12
CA ILE A 55 -2.88 11.55 2.58
C ILE A 55 -2.64 11.36 1.08
N ARG A 56 -3.57 11.89 0.28
CA ARG A 56 -3.59 11.66 -1.17
C ARG A 56 -2.78 12.69 -1.96
N PHE A 57 -2.67 13.90 -1.43
CA PHE A 57 -2.00 15.02 -2.07
C PHE A 57 -0.88 15.53 -1.16
N ILE A 58 0.27 15.79 -1.75
CA ILE A 58 1.45 16.33 -1.06
C ILE A 58 1.98 17.52 -1.84
N ASN A 59 2.69 18.41 -1.16
CA ASN A 59 3.51 19.40 -1.86
C ASN A 59 4.89 18.76 -2.14
N PRO A 60 5.35 18.69 -3.40
CA PRO A 60 6.59 18.00 -3.72
C PRO A 60 7.80 18.61 -2.98
N THR A 61 7.82 19.93 -2.75
CA THR A 61 8.90 20.62 -2.02
C THR A 61 9.02 20.20 -0.54
N THR A 62 7.98 19.56 0.02
CA THR A 62 8.00 19.07 1.41
C THR A 62 8.59 17.68 1.54
N LEU A 63 8.85 16.99 0.42
CA LEU A 63 9.61 15.75 0.38
C LEU A 63 11.06 16.07 0.75
N ARG A 64 11.42 15.93 2.02
CA ARG A 64 12.81 16.06 2.44
C ARG A 64 13.45 14.68 2.50
N PRO A 65 14.71 14.51 2.05
CA PRO A 65 15.50 13.38 2.51
C PRO A 65 15.59 13.44 4.04
N PRO A 66 15.71 12.28 4.72
CA PRO A 66 15.84 12.25 6.18
C PRO A 66 16.96 13.21 6.65
N PRO A 67 16.67 14.29 7.40
CA PRO A 67 17.72 15.14 7.94
C PRO A 67 18.47 14.38 9.03
N ALA A 68 19.78 14.64 9.19
CA ALA A 68 20.62 13.99 10.21
C ALA A 68 20.14 14.18 11.68
N SER A 69 19.07 14.95 11.89
CA SER A 69 18.50 15.36 13.16
C SER A 69 17.21 14.60 13.55
N HIS A 70 17.07 13.31 13.25
CA HIS A 70 15.89 12.46 13.57
C HIS A 70 15.58 12.25 15.08
N LEU A 71 15.92 13.21 15.96
CA LEU A 71 15.36 13.32 17.31
C LEU A 71 14.19 14.34 17.31
N PRO A 72 13.07 14.09 18.02
CA PRO A 72 11.83 14.84 17.81
C PRO A 72 11.75 16.15 18.61
N THR A 73 11.12 17.17 18.03
CA THR A 73 10.36 18.19 18.80
C THR A 73 9.20 18.74 17.95
N PRO A 74 7.95 18.84 18.47
CA PRO A 74 6.79 19.26 17.66
C PRO A 74 6.32 20.70 17.96
N LEU A 75 5.77 21.41 16.95
CA LEU A 75 4.96 22.64 17.08
C LEU A 75 4.08 22.87 15.81
N PRO A 76 3.03 23.73 15.84
CA PRO A 76 1.62 23.34 15.78
C PRO A 76 0.85 23.76 14.50
N SER A 77 -0.40 23.30 14.40
CA SER A 77 -1.29 23.29 13.22
C SER A 77 -2.32 24.44 13.12
N LYS A 78 -2.81 24.75 11.90
CA LYS A 78 -4.18 25.21 11.56
C LYS A 78 -4.52 24.92 10.07
N SER A 79 -5.54 24.07 9.79
CA SER A 79 -6.91 24.33 9.20
C SER A 79 -6.93 24.37 7.65
N THR A 80 -7.86 23.86 6.83
CA THR A 80 -9.20 23.18 6.89
C THR A 80 -9.54 22.82 5.41
N GLY A 81 -9.99 21.62 5.02
CA GLY A 81 -11.41 21.25 4.77
C GLY A 81 -11.81 21.22 3.27
N ALA A 82 -12.39 20.09 2.80
CA ALA A 82 -13.39 19.89 1.71
C ALA A 82 -13.12 18.68 0.75
N THR A 83 -14.21 18.02 0.32
CA THR A 83 -14.38 16.86 -0.60
C THR A 83 -15.69 17.09 -1.40
N PRO A 84 -16.13 16.28 -2.39
CA PRO A 84 -15.43 15.39 -3.34
C PRO A 84 -16.00 15.46 -4.79
N SER A 85 -15.18 15.10 -5.79
CA SER A 85 -15.54 14.35 -7.03
C SER A 85 -14.54 14.73 -8.12
N SER A 86 -13.81 13.73 -8.63
CA SER A 86 -12.60 13.93 -9.46
C SER A 86 -11.68 15.00 -8.88
N ASP A 87 -11.19 14.83 -7.64
CA ASP A 87 -10.51 15.90 -6.89
C ASP A 87 -9.53 16.67 -7.80
N PRO A 88 -9.85 17.93 -8.16
CA PRO A 88 -8.88 18.78 -8.84
C PRO A 88 -7.70 18.86 -7.88
N THR A 89 -6.54 18.44 -8.36
CA THR A 89 -5.31 18.48 -7.58
C THR A 89 -5.20 19.88 -6.96
N PRO A 90 -5.19 20.02 -5.62
CA PRO A 90 -5.10 21.33 -4.99
C PRO A 90 -3.90 22.11 -5.58
N PRO A 91 -4.03 23.42 -5.85
CA PRO A 91 -2.95 24.20 -6.47
C PRO A 91 -1.62 24.00 -5.75
N GLY A 92 -0.56 23.68 -6.50
CA GLY A 92 0.78 23.44 -5.95
C GLY A 92 0.98 22.08 -5.25
N THR A 93 0.01 21.16 -5.32
CA THR A 93 0.13 19.80 -4.80
C THR A 93 0.19 18.76 -5.92
N VAL A 94 0.62 17.55 -5.57
CA VAL A 94 0.73 16.39 -6.46
C VAL A 94 0.22 15.14 -5.74
N LYS A 95 -0.23 14.13 -6.48
CA LYS A 95 -0.75 12.89 -5.89
C LYS A 95 0.38 12.05 -5.31
N SER A 96 0.36 11.76 -4.00
CA SER A 96 1.36 10.91 -3.34
C SER A 96 1.57 9.60 -4.10
N VAL A 97 2.83 9.17 -4.18
CA VAL A 97 3.19 7.83 -4.66
C VAL A 97 2.67 6.81 -3.65
N LEU A 98 2.25 5.65 -4.17
CA LEU A 98 1.87 4.49 -3.38
C LEU A 98 2.86 3.37 -3.68
N PRO A 99 3.13 2.46 -2.72
CA PRO A 99 3.97 1.31 -2.94
C PRO A 99 3.50 0.50 -4.14
N CYS A 100 4.40 0.20 -5.07
CA CYS A 100 4.05 -0.36 -6.39
C CYS A 100 3.34 -1.71 -6.28
N THR A 101 3.74 -2.59 -5.36
CA THR A 101 3.15 -3.94 -5.18
C THR A 101 1.71 -3.88 -4.63
N PRO A 102 1.42 -3.23 -3.47
CA PRO A 102 0.05 -2.99 -3.04
C PRO A 102 -0.83 -2.32 -4.09
N LEU A 103 -0.29 -1.31 -4.79
CA LEU A 103 -1.02 -0.62 -5.85
C LEU A 103 -1.33 -1.56 -7.02
N ALA A 104 -0.39 -2.40 -7.44
CA ALA A 104 -0.57 -3.36 -8.52
C ALA A 104 -1.71 -4.34 -8.20
N ILE A 105 -1.75 -4.84 -6.96
CA ILE A 105 -2.81 -5.73 -6.49
C ILE A 105 -4.16 -5.02 -6.54
N VAL A 106 -4.26 -3.78 -6.04
CA VAL A 106 -5.51 -2.99 -6.13
C VAL A 106 -5.95 -2.82 -7.57
N LYS A 107 -5.03 -2.54 -8.51
CA LYS A 107 -5.37 -2.43 -9.94
C LYS A 107 -5.84 -3.74 -10.56
N VAL A 108 -5.26 -4.87 -10.16
CA VAL A 108 -5.74 -6.20 -10.56
C VAL A 108 -7.15 -6.44 -10.04
N LEU A 109 -7.42 -6.13 -8.77
CA LEU A 109 -8.74 -6.30 -8.15
C LEU A 109 -9.81 -5.37 -8.77
N GLU A 110 -9.43 -4.13 -9.12
CA GLU A 110 -10.28 -3.21 -9.88
C GLU A 110 -10.66 -3.80 -11.24
N HIS A 111 -9.68 -4.35 -11.98
CA HIS A 111 -9.91 -4.94 -13.29
C HIS A 111 -10.80 -6.19 -13.24
N ILE A 112 -10.64 -7.01 -12.20
CA ILE A 112 -11.42 -8.23 -11.97
C ILE A 112 -12.88 -7.94 -11.55
N GLY A 113 -13.18 -6.69 -11.16
CA GLY A 113 -14.54 -6.30 -10.75
C GLY A 113 -14.84 -6.53 -9.27
N VAL A 114 -13.81 -6.65 -8.42
CA VAL A 114 -13.99 -6.67 -6.96
C VAL A 114 -14.50 -5.32 -6.46
N TYR A 115 -14.02 -4.25 -7.09
CA TYR A 115 -14.37 -2.87 -6.77
C TYR A 115 -15.66 -2.47 -7.45
N ASN A 116 -16.64 -2.01 -6.68
CA ASN A 116 -17.89 -1.48 -7.20
C ASN A 116 -17.73 -0.01 -7.61
N SER A 117 -17.73 0.26 -8.92
CA SER A 117 -17.58 1.60 -9.48
C SER A 117 -18.76 2.53 -9.21
N LEU A 118 -19.93 1.99 -8.81
CA LEU A 118 -21.11 2.75 -8.43
C LEU A 118 -20.97 3.42 -7.06
N LEU A 119 -20.05 2.91 -6.22
CA LEU A 119 -19.79 3.50 -4.91
C LEU A 119 -18.79 4.67 -5.01
N ALA A 120 -18.90 5.57 -4.04
CA ALA A 120 -17.99 6.70 -3.93
C ALA A 120 -16.52 6.24 -3.83
N TYR A 121 -15.61 7.06 -4.37
CA TYR A 121 -14.18 6.78 -4.30
C TYR A 121 -13.71 6.68 -2.83
N GLY A 122 -13.03 5.59 -2.47
CA GLY A 122 -12.67 5.26 -1.10
C GLY A 122 -13.71 4.40 -0.34
N ASP A 123 -14.81 4.01 -0.97
CA ASP A 123 -15.76 3.01 -0.45
C ASP A 123 -16.04 1.90 -1.49
N ARG A 124 -15.24 1.83 -2.55
CA ARG A 124 -15.47 0.92 -3.69
C ARG A 124 -15.28 -0.55 -3.35
N ALA A 125 -14.52 -0.88 -2.31
CA ALA A 125 -14.34 -2.25 -1.84
C ALA A 125 -15.30 -2.59 -0.68
N ARG A 126 -16.27 -1.72 -0.38
CA ARG A 126 -17.21 -1.91 0.73
C ARG A 126 -18.03 -3.18 0.56
N GLY A 127 -18.18 -3.91 1.67
CA GLY A 127 -18.92 -5.17 1.73
C GLY A 127 -18.12 -6.38 1.23
N LYS A 128 -16.86 -6.20 0.82
CA LYS A 128 -15.95 -7.30 0.51
C LYS A 128 -15.15 -7.70 1.74
N VAL A 129 -15.01 -9.00 1.95
CA VAL A 129 -14.09 -9.57 2.94
C VAL A 129 -12.84 -10.08 2.22
N ILE A 130 -11.67 -9.59 2.60
CA ILE A 130 -10.40 -9.90 1.94
C ILE A 130 -9.41 -10.47 2.96
N THR A 131 -8.88 -11.67 2.72
CA THR A 131 -7.77 -12.21 3.52
C THR A 131 -6.44 -11.86 2.86
N VAL A 132 -5.53 -11.27 3.63
CA VAL A 132 -4.14 -11.01 3.23
C VAL A 132 -3.22 -11.88 4.07
N ILE A 133 -2.61 -12.88 3.44
CA ILE A 133 -1.65 -13.80 4.06
C ILE A 133 -0.24 -13.24 3.84
N ASN A 134 0.12 -12.30 4.71
CA ASN A 134 1.44 -11.68 4.94
C ASN A 134 1.15 -10.38 5.72
N ARG A 135 1.94 -10.06 6.75
CA ARG A 135 1.85 -8.79 7.50
C ARG A 135 3.19 -8.03 7.57
N SER A 136 4.05 -8.23 6.58
CA SER A 136 5.29 -7.47 6.39
C SER A 136 5.03 -5.98 6.16
N GLU A 137 5.99 -5.16 6.56
CA GLU A 137 5.95 -3.70 6.34
C GLU A 137 6.11 -3.30 4.86
N VAL A 138 6.60 -4.22 4.01
CA VAL A 138 6.85 -3.95 2.58
C VAL A 138 5.59 -4.14 1.74
N VAL A 139 4.82 -5.21 2.01
CA VAL A 139 3.66 -5.57 1.18
C VAL A 139 2.41 -5.76 2.03
N GLY A 140 2.47 -6.61 3.05
CA GLY A 140 1.30 -7.10 3.78
C GLY A 140 0.48 -6.00 4.45
N ARG A 141 1.11 -5.23 5.35
CA ARG A 141 0.43 -4.16 6.09
C ARG A 141 0.02 -2.98 5.20
N PRO A 142 0.86 -2.47 4.28
CA PRO A 142 0.43 -1.42 3.36
C PRO A 142 -0.77 -1.85 2.50
N LEU A 143 -0.79 -3.10 2.02
CA LEU A 143 -1.91 -3.64 1.26
C LEU A 143 -3.18 -3.71 2.10
N ALA A 144 -3.09 -4.26 3.33
CA ALA A 144 -4.25 -4.38 4.21
C ALA A 144 -4.85 -3.00 4.56
N ALA A 145 -3.99 -2.02 4.84
CA ALA A 145 -4.42 -0.64 5.09
C ALA A 145 -5.06 0.01 3.85
N LEU A 146 -4.51 -0.20 2.65
CA LEU A 146 -5.04 0.37 1.42
C LEU A 146 -6.45 -0.17 1.10
N LEU A 147 -6.63 -1.49 1.20
CA LEU A 147 -7.91 -2.16 1.01
C LEU A 147 -8.95 -1.74 2.07
N ALA A 148 -8.53 -1.64 3.34
CA ALA A 148 -9.40 -1.18 4.41
C ALA A 148 -9.81 0.29 4.24
N ASN A 149 -8.90 1.16 3.79
CA ASN A 149 -9.20 2.55 3.46
C ASN A 149 -10.22 2.68 2.31
N ASP A 150 -10.27 1.69 1.40
CA ASP A 150 -11.27 1.58 0.33
C ASP A 150 -12.61 0.95 0.77
N GLY A 151 -12.75 0.64 2.07
CA GLY A 151 -13.97 0.16 2.70
C GLY A 151 -14.08 -1.35 2.86
N ALA A 152 -13.08 -2.13 2.45
CA ALA A 152 -13.08 -3.58 2.67
C ALA A 152 -12.89 -3.93 4.14
N ARG A 153 -13.39 -5.09 4.54
CA ARG A 153 -13.00 -5.76 5.77
C ARG A 153 -11.82 -6.68 5.45
N VAL A 154 -10.66 -6.41 6.03
CA VAL A 154 -9.43 -7.12 5.67
C VAL A 154 -8.93 -7.96 6.85
N LEU A 155 -8.77 -9.26 6.63
CA LEU A 155 -8.22 -10.21 7.60
C LEU A 155 -6.72 -10.37 7.29
N SER A 156 -5.88 -9.68 8.04
CA SER A 156 -4.43 -9.76 7.91
C SER A 156 -3.89 -10.92 8.75
N VAL A 157 -3.37 -11.93 8.08
CA VAL A 157 -2.83 -13.13 8.68
C VAL A 157 -1.30 -13.04 8.71
N ASP A 158 -0.75 -13.30 9.88
CA ASP A 158 0.67 -13.46 10.14
C ASP A 158 0.92 -14.82 10.81
N VAL A 159 2.20 -15.20 10.98
CA VAL A 159 2.58 -16.51 11.54
C VAL A 159 1.91 -16.78 12.89
N ASP A 160 1.87 -15.77 13.76
CA ASP A 160 1.46 -15.93 15.16
C ASP A 160 0.07 -15.34 15.48
N SER A 161 -0.54 -14.58 14.55
CA SER A 161 -1.77 -13.85 14.86
C SER A 161 -2.54 -13.38 13.63
N ILE A 162 -3.83 -13.14 13.84
CA ILE A 162 -4.73 -12.56 12.85
C ILE A 162 -5.28 -11.24 13.36
N VAL A 163 -5.24 -10.22 12.52
CA VAL A 163 -5.71 -8.87 12.81
C VAL A 163 -6.70 -8.44 11.75
N GLU A 164 -7.85 -7.92 12.18
CA GLU A 164 -8.82 -7.31 11.29
C GLU A 164 -8.50 -5.84 11.07
N PHE A 165 -8.35 -5.45 9.80
CA PHE A 165 -8.24 -4.07 9.36
C PHE A 165 -9.60 -3.64 8.80
N SER A 166 -10.15 -2.57 9.35
CA SER A 166 -11.42 -1.98 8.90
C SER A 166 -11.32 -0.46 8.79
N LYS A 167 -12.13 0.14 7.94
CA LYS A 167 -12.23 1.60 7.82
C LYS A 167 -12.74 2.18 9.14
N ARG A 168 -12.08 3.22 9.65
CA ARG A 168 -12.51 3.89 10.88
C ARG A 168 -13.91 4.51 10.68
N PRO A 169 -14.89 4.28 11.59
CA PRO A 169 -16.20 4.91 11.51
C PRO A 169 -16.10 6.44 11.56
N THR A 170 -16.80 7.14 10.67
CA THR A 170 -16.82 8.60 10.58
C THR A 170 -17.68 9.27 11.66
N THR A 171 -18.33 8.51 12.54
CA THR A 171 -19.30 8.98 13.54
C THR A 171 -18.71 9.32 14.91
N SER A 172 -17.40 9.15 15.14
CA SER A 172 -16.79 9.56 16.41
C SER A 172 -16.68 11.09 16.47
N SER A 173 -17.49 11.70 17.33
CA SER A 173 -17.48 13.12 17.73
C SER A 173 -16.19 13.60 18.40
N THR A 174 -15.16 12.75 18.48
CA THR A 174 -13.81 13.10 18.93
C THR A 174 -13.01 13.62 17.74
N PRO A 175 -12.35 14.79 17.83
CA PRO A 175 -11.51 15.29 16.75
C PRO A 175 -10.47 14.22 16.43
N THR A 176 -10.51 13.70 15.20
CA THR A 176 -9.51 12.76 14.71
C THR A 176 -8.14 13.40 14.90
N SER A 177 -7.30 12.82 15.76
CA SER A 177 -5.89 13.18 15.80
C SER A 177 -5.38 13.13 14.36
N LYS A 178 -4.73 14.21 13.90
CA LYS A 178 -4.11 14.31 12.58
C LYS A 178 -3.11 13.18 12.29
N TYR A 179 -2.70 12.47 13.34
CA TYR A 179 -1.69 11.40 13.34
C TYR A 179 -2.27 9.99 13.48
N ASN A 180 -3.60 9.82 13.46
CA ASN A 180 -4.20 8.48 13.54
C ASN A 180 -4.41 7.91 12.13
N PRO A 181 -4.08 6.62 11.91
CA PRO A 181 -4.42 5.94 10.67
C PRO A 181 -5.93 5.97 10.39
N HIS A 182 -6.28 6.03 9.10
CA HIS A 182 -7.67 6.02 8.63
C HIS A 182 -8.37 4.66 8.78
N HIS A 183 -7.59 3.61 9.04
CA HIS A 183 -8.08 2.29 9.39
C HIS A 183 -7.87 2.01 10.89
N VAL A 184 -8.59 1.02 11.40
CA VAL A 184 -8.42 0.45 12.73
C VAL A 184 -7.97 -0.99 12.56
N SER A 185 -6.94 -1.36 13.31
CA SER A 185 -6.44 -2.73 13.40
C SER A 185 -6.89 -3.34 14.73
N THR A 186 -7.75 -4.35 14.67
CA THR A 186 -8.28 -5.04 15.86
C THR A 186 -7.76 -6.48 15.87
N PRO A 187 -7.00 -6.90 16.88
CA PRO A 187 -6.63 -8.31 17.05
C PRO A 187 -7.87 -9.18 17.16
N LEU A 188 -7.90 -10.29 16.42
CA LEU A 188 -8.97 -11.28 16.55
C LEU A 188 -8.65 -12.27 17.67
N ASP A 189 -9.68 -13.01 18.10
CA ASP A 189 -9.53 -14.07 19.09
C ASP A 189 -8.48 -15.09 18.63
N PRO A 190 -7.54 -15.53 19.49
CA PRO A 190 -6.53 -16.52 19.14
C PRO A 190 -7.08 -17.88 18.65
N SER A 191 -8.35 -18.18 18.97
CA SER A 191 -9.06 -19.35 18.44
C SER A 191 -9.43 -19.21 16.95
N PHE A 192 -9.45 -18.00 16.42
CA PHE A 192 -9.77 -17.72 15.02
C PHE A 192 -8.58 -18.07 14.13
N LYS A 193 -8.74 -19.08 13.28
CA LYS A 193 -7.65 -19.63 12.46
C LYS A 193 -7.71 -19.11 11.02
N LEU A 194 -6.64 -19.39 10.28
CA LEU A 194 -6.58 -19.12 8.84
C LEU A 194 -7.78 -19.74 8.11
N GLU A 195 -8.16 -20.99 8.42
CA GLU A 195 -9.30 -21.64 7.78
C GLU A 195 -10.61 -20.87 7.96
N ASP A 196 -10.83 -20.25 9.11
CA ASP A 196 -12.03 -19.45 9.37
C ASP A 196 -12.02 -18.15 8.55
N CYS A 197 -10.83 -17.58 8.32
CA CYS A 197 -10.66 -16.46 7.39
C CYS A 197 -11.01 -16.88 5.95
N LEU A 198 -10.48 -18.01 5.49
CA LEU A 198 -10.65 -18.48 4.12
C LEU A 198 -12.11 -18.81 3.78
N LYS A 199 -12.89 -19.31 4.75
CA LYS A 199 -14.30 -19.67 4.58
C LYS A 199 -15.22 -18.46 4.35
N ILE A 200 -14.85 -17.28 4.87
CA ILE A 200 -15.69 -16.09 4.79
C ILE A 200 -15.22 -15.08 3.73
N SER A 201 -13.97 -15.21 3.26
CA SER A 201 -13.35 -14.24 2.37
C SER A 201 -13.81 -14.38 0.91
N ASP A 202 -14.16 -13.25 0.32
CA ASP A 202 -14.46 -13.14 -1.11
C ASP A 202 -13.17 -13.09 -1.94
N VAL A 203 -12.09 -12.60 -1.35
CA VAL A 203 -10.76 -12.50 -1.98
C VAL A 203 -9.69 -13.00 -1.01
N VAL A 204 -8.78 -13.83 -1.50
CA VAL A 204 -7.62 -14.33 -0.75
C VAL A 204 -6.34 -13.95 -1.48
N ILE A 205 -5.47 -13.22 -0.81
CA ILE A 205 -4.21 -12.71 -1.34
C ILE A 205 -3.08 -13.33 -0.54
N SER A 206 -2.17 -14.05 -1.20
CA SER A 206 -1.02 -14.67 -0.55
C SER A 206 0.29 -14.08 -1.05
N ALA A 207 1.16 -13.72 -0.11
CA ALA A 207 2.46 -13.10 -0.38
C ALA A 207 3.58 -13.72 0.48
N VAL A 208 3.50 -15.01 0.80
CA VAL A 208 4.46 -15.67 1.70
C VAL A 208 5.70 -16.10 0.92
N PRO A 209 6.90 -15.59 1.24
CA PRO A 209 8.14 -15.85 0.50
C PRO A 209 8.76 -17.20 0.90
N VAL A 210 7.96 -18.26 0.92
CA VAL A 210 8.36 -19.61 1.35
C VAL A 210 7.81 -20.63 0.36
N ALA A 211 8.71 -21.34 -0.30
CA ALA A 211 8.34 -22.29 -1.36
C ALA A 211 7.49 -23.47 -0.88
N SER A 212 7.72 -23.92 0.36
CA SER A 212 6.96 -24.99 1.00
C SER A 212 5.57 -24.56 1.48
N TYR A 213 5.31 -23.25 1.60
CA TYR A 213 4.02 -22.76 2.09
C TYR A 213 2.92 -23.00 1.04
N LYS A 214 1.78 -23.51 1.50
CA LYS A 214 0.59 -23.75 0.69
C LYS A 214 -0.66 -23.33 1.46
N VAL A 215 -1.52 -22.55 0.79
CA VAL A 215 -2.84 -22.17 1.28
C VAL A 215 -3.79 -23.34 1.03
N PRO A 216 -4.47 -23.86 2.06
CA PRO A 216 -5.37 -25.00 1.91
C PRO A 216 -6.58 -24.60 1.08
N THR A 217 -6.72 -25.16 -0.12
CA THR A 217 -7.81 -24.80 -1.05
C THR A 217 -9.16 -25.35 -0.60
N SER A 218 -9.16 -26.42 0.20
CA SER A 218 -10.36 -27.03 0.78
C SER A 218 -11.14 -26.08 1.70
N ALA A 219 -10.46 -25.12 2.34
CA ALA A 219 -11.05 -24.14 3.24
C ALA A 219 -11.51 -22.85 2.53
N LEU A 220 -11.22 -22.71 1.23
CA LEU A 220 -11.63 -21.55 0.45
C LEU A 220 -13.15 -21.54 0.27
N LYS A 221 -13.74 -20.36 0.43
CA LYS A 221 -15.10 -20.09 -0.01
C LYS A 221 -15.24 -20.35 -1.51
N ASP A 222 -16.27 -21.09 -1.92
CA ASP A 222 -16.54 -21.35 -3.33
C ASP A 222 -16.76 -20.05 -4.11
N GLY A 223 -16.11 -19.93 -5.26
CA GLY A 223 -16.19 -18.74 -6.10
C GLY A 223 -15.37 -17.55 -5.58
N CYS A 224 -14.52 -17.72 -4.56
CA CYS A 224 -13.59 -16.68 -4.13
C CYS A 224 -12.57 -16.34 -5.23
N ILE A 225 -11.94 -15.18 -5.11
CA ILE A 225 -10.85 -14.75 -6.00
C ILE A 225 -9.52 -14.98 -5.28
N CYS A 226 -8.59 -15.67 -5.93
CA CYS A 226 -7.28 -15.97 -5.36
C CYS A 226 -6.18 -15.19 -6.10
N VAL A 227 -5.30 -14.53 -5.35
CA VAL A 227 -4.18 -13.73 -5.90
C VAL A 227 -2.86 -14.16 -5.27
N ASN A 228 -1.94 -14.67 -6.08
CA ASN A 228 -0.59 -15.01 -5.66
C ASN A 228 0.37 -13.86 -6.00
N VAL A 229 0.95 -13.27 -4.96
CA VAL A 229 1.88 -12.14 -5.05
C VAL A 229 3.33 -12.60 -4.87
N ALA A 230 3.55 -13.65 -4.09
CA ALA A 230 4.88 -14.24 -3.89
C ALA A 230 5.49 -14.74 -5.21
N GLY A 231 6.83 -14.84 -5.26
CA GLY A 231 7.50 -15.48 -6.39
C GLY A 231 7.20 -16.99 -6.44
N GLU A 232 6.94 -17.57 -5.28
CA GLU A 232 6.57 -18.96 -5.10
C GLU A 232 5.07 -19.19 -5.33
N LYS A 233 4.70 -20.42 -5.66
CA LYS A 233 3.30 -20.83 -5.77
C LYS A 233 2.75 -21.05 -4.36
N ASN A 234 2.04 -20.09 -3.78
CA ASN A 234 1.48 -20.25 -2.44
C ASN A 234 0.16 -21.02 -2.41
N PHE A 235 -0.49 -21.30 -3.53
CA PHE A 235 -1.74 -22.06 -3.56
C PHE A 235 -1.52 -23.52 -3.98
N GLU A 236 -2.40 -24.41 -3.52
CA GLU A 236 -2.45 -25.81 -3.99
C GLU A 236 -2.89 -25.88 -5.46
N ALA A 237 -2.61 -27.01 -6.12
CA ALA A 237 -2.77 -27.13 -7.57
C ALA A 237 -4.23 -27.06 -8.04
N ASP A 238 -5.17 -27.42 -7.17
CA ASP A 238 -6.62 -27.46 -7.39
C ASP A 238 -7.32 -26.11 -7.13
N VAL A 239 -6.57 -25.03 -6.84
CA VAL A 239 -7.14 -23.69 -6.61
C VAL A 239 -8.06 -23.21 -7.74
N ARG A 240 -7.79 -23.64 -8.97
CA ARG A 240 -8.59 -23.28 -10.17
C ARG A 240 -9.97 -23.94 -10.20
N GLU A 241 -10.16 -25.02 -9.44
CA GLU A 241 -11.44 -25.73 -9.34
C GLU A 241 -12.36 -25.06 -8.30
N ARG A 242 -11.79 -24.31 -7.35
CA ARG A 242 -12.52 -23.62 -6.28
C ARG A 242 -12.72 -22.13 -6.54
N ALA A 243 -11.66 -21.46 -6.99
CA ALA A 243 -11.67 -20.02 -7.21
C ALA A 243 -12.41 -19.67 -8.51
N SER A 244 -13.22 -18.61 -8.47
CA SER A 244 -13.83 -18.08 -9.70
C SER A 244 -12.77 -17.49 -10.63
N ILE A 245 -11.77 -16.81 -10.05
CA ILE A 245 -10.65 -16.21 -10.75
C ILE A 245 -9.38 -16.45 -9.93
N TYR A 246 -8.34 -16.95 -10.61
CA TYR A 246 -7.03 -17.15 -10.02
C TYR A 246 -5.95 -16.36 -10.76
N VAL A 247 -5.27 -15.46 -10.04
CA VAL A 247 -4.14 -14.68 -10.53
C VAL A 247 -2.84 -15.33 -10.03
N PRO A 248 -2.07 -16.01 -10.90
CA PRO A 248 -0.89 -16.78 -10.48
C PRO A 248 0.33 -15.91 -10.15
N SER A 249 0.39 -14.68 -10.66
CA SER A 249 1.47 -13.73 -10.38
C SER A 249 1.03 -12.30 -10.63
N VAL A 250 1.53 -11.36 -9.82
CA VAL A 250 1.29 -9.91 -9.96
C VAL A 250 2.54 -9.18 -10.50
N GLY A 251 3.66 -9.86 -10.68
CA GLY A 251 4.96 -9.23 -10.96
C GLY A 251 4.98 -8.30 -12.18
N VAL A 252 4.32 -8.69 -13.28
CA VAL A 252 4.19 -7.84 -14.48
C VAL A 252 3.43 -6.54 -14.20
N MET A 253 2.42 -6.60 -13.33
CA MET A 253 1.66 -5.41 -12.94
C MET A 253 2.47 -4.53 -11.98
N THR A 254 3.29 -5.13 -11.12
CA THR A 254 4.23 -4.39 -10.27
C THR A 254 5.21 -3.57 -11.11
N ILE A 255 5.76 -4.14 -12.19
CA ILE A 255 6.64 -3.42 -13.13
C ILE A 255 5.91 -2.24 -13.77
N ALA A 256 4.66 -2.42 -14.22
CA ALA A 256 3.86 -1.35 -14.78
C ALA A 256 3.57 -0.22 -13.76
N MET A 257 3.29 -0.58 -12.50
CA MET A 257 3.08 0.40 -11.43
C MET A 257 4.36 1.15 -11.08
N LEU A 258 5.52 0.50 -11.19
CA LEU A 258 6.81 1.13 -11.02
C LEU A 258 7.09 2.18 -12.10
N GLN A 259 6.84 1.85 -13.37
CA GLN A 259 6.94 2.82 -14.47
C GLN A 259 5.97 4.00 -14.28
N ARG A 260 4.74 3.72 -13.84
CA ARG A 260 3.77 4.77 -13.49
C ARG A 260 4.27 5.67 -12.35
N ASN A 261 4.91 5.11 -11.33
CA ASN A 261 5.49 5.88 -10.23
C ASN A 261 6.66 6.74 -10.70
N LEU A 262 7.53 6.23 -11.58
CA LEU A 262 8.59 7.03 -12.21
C LEU A 262 8.02 8.28 -12.91
N LEU A 263 7.00 8.11 -13.76
CA LEU A 263 6.36 9.24 -14.45
C LEU A 263 5.77 10.28 -13.47
N ARG A 264 5.23 9.81 -12.33
CA ARG A 264 4.75 10.70 -11.26
C ARG A 264 5.89 11.49 -10.62
N LEU A 265 7.02 10.85 -10.34
CA LEU A 265 8.19 11.52 -9.77
C LEU A 265 8.78 12.55 -10.74
N CYS A 266 8.80 12.26 -12.04
CA CYS A 266 9.16 13.28 -13.04
C CYS A 266 8.21 14.48 -12.99
N THR A 267 6.90 14.24 -12.89
CA THR A 267 5.90 15.31 -12.74
C THR A 267 6.14 16.14 -11.47
N TYR A 268 6.60 15.53 -10.38
CA TYR A 268 6.92 16.28 -9.15
C TYR A 268 8.03 17.29 -9.41
N ARG A 269 9.10 16.88 -10.09
CA ARG A 269 10.23 17.75 -10.44
C ARG A 269 9.81 18.90 -11.35
N ASP A 270 8.92 18.64 -12.30
CA ASP A 270 8.39 19.68 -13.19
C ASP A 270 7.59 20.74 -12.42
N VAL A 271 6.74 20.30 -11.48
CA VAL A 271 5.98 21.20 -10.61
C VAL A 271 6.91 22.00 -9.69
N GLU A 272 7.97 21.39 -9.14
CA GLU A 272 8.96 22.11 -8.33
C GLU A 272 9.69 23.19 -9.13
N LYS A 273 10.10 22.89 -10.38
CA LYS A 273 10.71 23.88 -11.28
C LYS A 273 9.76 25.04 -11.55
N GLN A 274 8.50 24.77 -11.89
CA GLN A 274 7.49 25.81 -12.12
C GLN A 274 7.25 26.70 -10.90
N LEU A 275 7.25 26.12 -9.69
CA LEU A 275 7.12 26.86 -8.44
C LEU A 275 8.38 27.70 -8.13
N SER A 276 9.56 27.25 -8.53
CA SER A 276 10.82 28.00 -8.37
C SER A 276 10.99 29.13 -9.39
N GLU A 277 10.38 28.99 -10.57
CA GLU A 277 10.49 29.94 -11.70
C GLU A 277 9.38 30.98 -11.73
N SER A 278 8.28 30.81 -10.97
CA SER A 278 7.21 31.82 -10.85
C SER A 278 7.68 32.97 -9.96
N PRO A 279 7.99 34.16 -10.51
CA PRO A 279 8.32 35.32 -9.71
C PRO A 279 7.05 35.83 -9.03
N PHE A 280 7.14 36.18 -7.75
CA PHE A 280 6.15 37.02 -7.09
C PHE A 280 6.02 38.38 -7.78
#